data_AF-A0A1Y4TYJ1-F1
#
_entry.id   AF-A0A1Y4TYJ1-F1
#
_cell.length_a   1.000
_cell.length_b   1.000
_cell.length_c   1.000
_cell.angle_alpha   90.00
_cell.angle_beta   90.00
_cell.angle_gamma   90.00
#
_symmetry.space_group_name_H-M   'P 1'
#
loop_
_entity.id
_entity.type
_entity.pdbx_description
1 polymer ?
#
loop_
_entity_poly.entity_id
_entity_poly.type
_entity_poly.pdbx_seq_one_letter_code
_entity_poly.pdbx_strand_id
1 'polypeptide(L)'
;MDELTKNEELGDLYAYYGSLLTKGQQSYFEDYYYNDLSLGEIAVNHNVSRQAIYDNLKRSTKILKNYEAKLHMRRDNNHIEDVLADALLSIDNNDSQTAKKEITNLLNQLRGE
;
A
#
# COMPACT_ATOMS: atom_id res chain seq x y z
N MET A 1 20.88 1.21 -4.08
CA MET A 1 19.66 0.53 -3.63
C MET A 1 18.96 0.05 -4.89
N ASP A 2 18.70 -1.25 -5.03
CA ASP A 2 18.07 -1.80 -6.24
C ASP A 2 16.67 -1.18 -6.40
N GLU A 3 16.38 -0.55 -7.54
CA GLU A 3 15.13 0.20 -7.76
C GLU A 3 13.88 -0.70 -7.74
N LEU A 4 14.06 -2.03 -7.88
CA LEU A 4 13.01 -3.04 -7.79
C LEU A 4 13.08 -3.86 -6.48
N THR A 5 13.79 -3.36 -5.46
CA THR A 5 13.84 -4.05 -4.16
C THR A 5 12.42 -4.38 -3.70
N LYS A 6 12.13 -5.69 -3.51
CA LYS A 6 10.90 -6.13 -2.89
C LYS A 6 10.84 -5.53 -1.49
N ASN A 7 9.85 -4.67 -1.25
CA ASN A 7 9.60 -4.11 0.06
C ASN A 7 8.11 -4.25 0.38
N GLU A 8 7.83 -4.42 1.66
CA GLU A 8 6.44 -4.49 2.17
C GLU A 8 5.67 -3.22 1.78
N GLU A 9 6.36 -2.08 1.74
CA GLU A 9 5.76 -0.80 1.37
C GLU A 9 5.02 -0.86 0.02
N LEU A 10 5.64 -1.42 -1.02
CA LEU A 10 5.02 -1.52 -2.34
C LEU A 10 3.91 -2.56 -2.39
N GLY A 11 4.01 -3.61 -1.58
CA GLY A 11 2.91 -4.58 -1.39
C GLY A 11 1.67 -3.89 -0.83
N ASP A 12 1.84 -3.05 0.19
CA ASP A 12 0.74 -2.28 0.77
C ASP A 12 0.14 -1.31 -0.25
N LEU A 13 0.99 -0.56 -0.96
CA LEU A 13 0.52 0.39 -1.98
C LEU A 13 -0.23 -0.34 -3.10
N TYR A 14 0.19 -1.55 -3.46
CA TYR A 14 -0.55 -2.37 -4.42
C TYR A 14 -1.90 -2.83 -3.86
N ALA A 15 -2.00 -3.17 -2.58
CA ALA A 15 -3.28 -3.51 -1.95
C ALA A 15 -4.29 -2.35 -2.04
N TYR A 16 -3.84 -1.11 -1.85
CA TYR A 16 -4.70 0.08 -1.99
C TYR A 16 -5.00 0.48 -3.43
N TYR A 17 -4.00 0.42 -4.32
CA TYR A 17 -4.09 1.08 -5.63
C TYR A 17 -3.88 0.16 -6.84
N GLY A 18 -3.60 -1.14 -6.63
CA GLY A 18 -3.32 -2.10 -7.68
C GLY A 18 -4.45 -2.22 -8.70
N SER A 19 -5.70 -2.10 -8.25
CA SER A 19 -6.89 -2.10 -9.10
C SER A 19 -6.93 -0.95 -10.12
N LEU A 20 -6.21 0.14 -9.87
CA LEU A 20 -6.10 1.31 -10.77
C LEU A 20 -5.02 1.13 -11.84
N LEU A 21 -4.14 0.14 -11.69
CA LEU A 21 -3.15 -0.20 -12.71
C LEU A 21 -3.82 -0.92 -13.89
N THR A 22 -3.17 -0.90 -15.05
CA THR A 22 -3.62 -1.70 -16.20
C THR A 22 -3.41 -3.20 -15.92
N LYS A 23 -4.16 -4.07 -16.60
CA LYS A 23 -4.04 -5.52 -16.42
C LYS A 23 -2.63 -6.07 -16.66
N GLY A 24 -1.89 -5.52 -17.63
CA GLY A 24 -0.49 -5.91 -17.85
C GLY A 24 0.43 -5.48 -16.70
N GLN A 25 0.20 -4.31 -16.12
CA GLN A 25 0.96 -3.85 -14.95
C GLN A 25 0.65 -4.68 -13.71
N GLN A 26 -0.63 -5.01 -13.47
CA GLN A 26 -1.06 -5.91 -12.39
C GLN A 26 -0.38 -7.27 -12.53
N SER A 27 -0.50 -7.90 -13.71
CA SER A 27 0.07 -9.23 -13.95
C SER A 27 1.58 -9.28 -13.72
N TYR A 28 2.35 -8.33 -14.26
CA TYR A 28 3.81 -8.33 -14.05
C TYR A 28 4.17 -8.06 -12.60
N PHE A 29 3.44 -7.16 -11.94
CA PHE A 29 3.66 -6.85 -10.52
C PHE A 29 3.37 -8.07 -9.65
N GLU A 30 2.24 -8.75 -9.85
CA GLU A 30 1.86 -9.94 -9.10
C GLU A 30 2.85 -11.09 -9.33
N ASP A 31 3.25 -11.31 -10.58
CA ASP A 31 4.25 -12.32 -10.92
C ASP A 31 5.58 -12.08 -10.19
N TYR A 32 6.03 -10.83 -10.12
CA TYR A 32 7.29 -10.49 -9.47
C TYR A 32 7.19 -10.45 -7.95
N TYR A 33 6.20 -9.75 -7.38
CA TYR A 33 6.09 -9.47 -5.95
C TYR A 33 5.37 -10.58 -5.16
N TYR A 34 4.44 -11.33 -5.76
CA TYR A 34 3.65 -12.36 -5.06
C TYR A 34 3.96 -13.79 -5.49
N ASN A 35 4.26 -14.02 -6.77
CA ASN A 35 4.59 -15.35 -7.29
C ASN A 35 6.11 -15.64 -7.26
N ASP A 36 6.92 -14.71 -6.76
CA ASP A 36 8.38 -14.80 -6.66
C ASP A 36 9.11 -15.12 -7.98
N LEU A 37 8.50 -14.80 -9.13
CA LEU A 37 9.13 -15.01 -10.43
C LEU A 37 10.23 -13.98 -10.68
N SER A 38 11.34 -14.45 -11.24
CA SER A 38 12.40 -13.59 -11.76
C SER A 38 11.95 -12.87 -13.02
N LEU A 39 12.57 -11.71 -13.33
CA LEU A 39 12.31 -10.98 -14.59
C LEU A 39 12.49 -11.86 -15.84
N GLY A 40 13.36 -12.88 -15.75
CA GLY A 40 13.58 -13.84 -16.84
C GLY A 40 12.41 -14.80 -17.02
N GLU A 41 11.87 -15.34 -15.94
CA GLU A 41 10.70 -16.23 -15.99
C GLU A 41 9.47 -15.48 -16.48
N ILE A 42 9.25 -14.25 -16.00
CA ILE A 42 8.14 -13.39 -16.44
C ILE A 42 8.29 -13.07 -17.93
N ALA A 43 9.50 -12.71 -18.39
CA ALA A 43 9.77 -12.44 -19.80
C ALA A 43 9.44 -13.62 -20.71
N VAL A 44 9.76 -14.85 -20.27
CA VAL A 44 9.42 -16.08 -21.00
C VAL A 44 7.90 -16.31 -21.01
N ASN A 45 7.25 -16.23 -19.85
CA ASN A 45 5.80 -16.48 -19.72
C ASN A 45 4.96 -15.51 -20.57
N HIS A 46 5.39 -14.26 -20.68
CA HIS A 46 4.69 -13.21 -21.41
C HIS A 46 5.24 -12.98 -22.82
N ASN A 47 6.26 -13.74 -23.25
CA ASN A 47 6.93 -13.63 -24.55
C ASN A 47 7.40 -12.19 -24.88
N VAL A 48 8.06 -11.56 -23.91
CA VAL A 48 8.60 -10.19 -24.00
C VAL A 48 10.06 -10.15 -23.53
N SER A 49 10.73 -9.01 -23.64
CA SER A 49 12.10 -8.87 -23.14
C SER A 49 12.14 -8.66 -21.62
N ARG A 50 13.23 -9.09 -20.97
CA ARG A 50 13.49 -8.78 -19.56
C ARG A 50 13.46 -7.27 -19.28
N GLN A 51 13.96 -6.47 -20.22
CA GLN A 51 13.94 -5.01 -20.12
C GLN A 51 12.51 -4.45 -20.10
N ALA A 52 11.62 -5.00 -20.94
CA ALA A 52 10.21 -4.58 -20.96
C ALA A 52 9.51 -4.84 -19.61
N ILE A 53 9.80 -5.99 -18.97
CA ILE A 53 9.29 -6.28 -17.63
C ILE A 53 9.86 -5.30 -16.60
N TYR A 54 11.18 -5.09 -16.61
CA TYR A 54 11.86 -4.15 -15.70
C TYR A 54 11.27 -2.74 -15.79
N ASP A 55 11.15 -2.20 -17.01
CA ASP A 55 10.62 -0.85 -17.26
C ASP A 55 9.15 -0.73 -16.85
N ASN A 56 8.37 -1.79 -17.04
CA ASN A 56 6.98 -1.84 -16.61
C ASN A 56 6.88 -1.80 -15.08
N LEU A 57 7.59 -2.68 -14.37
CA LEU A 57 7.59 -2.71 -12.90
C LEU A 57 8.02 -1.37 -12.31
N LYS A 58 9.11 -0.79 -12.84
CA LYS A 58 9.59 0.54 -12.42
C LYS A 58 8.52 1.62 -12.60
N ARG A 59 7.79 1.58 -13.72
CA ARG A 59 6.68 2.52 -13.99
C ARG A 59 5.50 2.29 -13.06
N SER A 60 5.11 1.03 -12.82
CA SER A 60 4.02 0.65 -11.92
C SER A 60 4.30 1.13 -10.49
N THR A 61 5.50 0.90 -9.98
CA THR A 61 5.96 1.42 -8.69
C THR A 61 5.85 2.94 -8.59
N LYS A 62 6.24 3.67 -9.64
CA LYS A 62 6.10 5.14 -9.67
C LYS A 62 4.63 5.59 -9.66
N ILE A 63 3.75 4.85 -10.34
CA ILE A 63 2.31 5.14 -10.37
C ILE A 63 1.68 4.92 -9.00
N LEU A 64 1.96 3.78 -8.36
CA LEU A 64 1.49 3.46 -7.01
C LEU A 64 1.89 4.55 -5.99
N LYS A 65 3.16 4.97 -6.00
CA LYS A 65 3.65 6.06 -5.16
C LYS A 65 2.98 7.41 -5.48
N ASN A 66 2.65 7.66 -6.75
CA ASN A 66 1.93 8.88 -7.14
C ASN A 66 0.50 8.88 -6.61
N TYR A 67 -0.18 7.73 -6.64
CA TYR A 67 -1.50 7.58 -6.03
C TYR A 67 -1.44 7.85 -4.54
N GLU A 68 -0.50 7.26 -3.81
CA GLU A 68 -0.35 7.54 -2.37
C GLU A 68 -0.06 9.00 -2.07
N ALA A 69 0.80 9.65 -2.87
CA ALA A 69 1.12 11.06 -2.70
C ALA A 69 -0.08 12.01 -2.90
N LYS A 70 -1.17 11.53 -3.53
CA LYS A 70 -2.38 12.33 -3.81
C LYS A 70 -3.58 11.91 -2.98
N LEU A 71 -3.72 10.61 -2.73
CA LEU A 71 -4.90 10.00 -2.12
C LEU A 71 -4.69 9.67 -0.65
N HIS A 72 -3.43 9.43 -0.24
CA HIS A 72 -3.05 9.22 1.15
C HIS A 72 -3.79 8.09 1.88
N MET A 73 -4.36 7.12 1.15
CA MET A 73 -5.20 6.07 1.75
C MET A 73 -4.44 5.25 2.79
N ARG A 74 -3.18 4.89 2.51
CA ARG A 74 -2.35 4.16 3.47
C ARG A 74 -2.05 5.02 4.69
N ARG A 75 -1.59 6.26 4.48
CA ARG A 75 -1.30 7.19 5.59
C ARG A 75 -2.51 7.36 6.51
N ASP A 76 -3.67 7.62 5.92
CA ASP A 76 -4.89 7.91 6.67
C ASP A 76 -5.39 6.66 7.39
N ASN A 77 -5.30 5.48 6.77
CA ASN A 77 -5.61 4.21 7.43
C ASN A 77 -4.68 3.91 8.61
N ASN A 78 -3.37 4.13 8.45
CA ASN A 78 -2.41 3.94 9.54
C ASN A 78 -2.71 4.87 10.72
N HIS A 79 -3.05 6.14 10.45
CA HIS A 79 -3.45 7.09 11.50
C HIS A 79 -4.71 6.64 12.24
N ILE A 80 -5.69 6.09 11.51
CA ILE A 80 -6.89 5.50 12.12
C ILE A 80 -6.50 4.34 13.05
N GLU A 81 -5.67 3.42 12.57
CA GLU A 81 -5.21 2.26 13.35
C GLU A 81 -4.45 2.68 14.61
N ASP A 82 -3.54 3.65 14.51
CA ASP A 82 -2.77 4.18 15.65
C ASP A 82 -3.70 4.77 16.73
N VAL A 83 -4.65 5.63 16.35
CA VAL A 83 -5.58 6.24 17.31
C VAL A 83 -6.51 5.19 17.93
N LEU A 84 -6.93 4.18 17.18
CA LEU A 84 -7.75 3.09 17.72
C LEU A 84 -6.95 2.21 18.68
N ALA A 85 -5.66 1.95 18.40
CA ALA A 85 -4.78 1.21 19.30
C ALA A 85 -4.58 1.97 20.62
N ASP A 86 -4.36 3.28 20.57
CA ASP A 86 -4.26 4.14 21.75
C ASP A 86 -5.57 4.14 22.57
N ALA A 87 -6.72 4.21 21.89
CA ALA A 87 -8.02 4.13 22.54
C ALA A 87 -8.25 2.78 23.24
N LEU A 88 -7.80 1.68 22.64
CA LEU A 88 -7.85 0.36 23.28
C LEU A 88 -6.97 0.31 24.54
N LEU A 89 -5.75 0.86 24.48
CA LEU A 89 -4.88 0.96 25.65
C LEU A 89 -5.50 1.80 26.78
N SER A 90 -6.17 2.90 26.43
CA SER A 90 -6.90 3.73 27.40
C SER A 90 -8.05 2.94 28.07
N ILE A 91 -8.78 2.11 27.32
CA ILE A 91 -9.82 1.23 27.85
C ILE A 91 -9.24 0.19 28.80
N ASP A 92 -8.15 -0.47 28.42
CA ASP A 92 -7.47 -1.49 29.23
C ASP A 92 -6.97 -0.90 30.57
N ASN A 93 -6.63 0.38 30.58
CA ASN A 93 -6.24 1.13 31.78
C ASN A 93 -7.43 1.70 32.58
N ASN A 94 -8.67 1.31 32.27
CA ASN A 94 -9.92 1.83 32.85
C ASN A 94 -10.13 3.34 32.67
N ASP A 95 -9.47 3.97 31.70
CA ASP A 95 -9.68 5.38 31.34
C ASP A 95 -10.60 5.50 30.12
N SER A 96 -11.87 5.15 30.34
CA SER A 96 -12.89 5.24 29.28
C SER A 96 -13.18 6.68 28.83
N GLN A 97 -12.81 7.69 29.62
CA GLN A 97 -13.01 9.09 29.23
C GLN A 97 -12.00 9.51 28.17
N THR A 98 -10.72 9.16 28.35
CA THR A 98 -9.67 9.42 27.35
C THR A 98 -9.95 8.66 26.05
N ALA A 99 -10.28 7.37 26.14
CA ALA A 99 -10.65 6.58 24.95
C ALA A 99 -11.82 7.19 24.16
N LYS A 100 -12.88 7.62 24.87
CA LYS A 100 -14.03 8.27 24.24
C LYS A 100 -13.62 9.57 23.53
N LYS A 101 -12.73 10.36 24.13
CA LYS A 101 -12.23 11.60 23.55
C LYS A 101 -11.42 11.33 22.28
N GLU A 102 -10.52 10.36 22.30
CA GLU A 102 -9.69 9.95 21.15
C GLU A 102 -10.57 9.51 19.98
N ILE A 103 -11.52 8.62 20.23
CA ILE A 103 -12.46 8.13 19.20
C ILE A 103 -13.33 9.28 18.66
N THR A 104 -13.80 10.19 19.52
CA THR A 104 -14.61 11.34 19.08
C THR A 104 -13.81 12.26 18.18
N ASN A 105 -12.55 12.54 18.53
CA ASN A 105 -11.67 13.37 17.72
C ASN A 105 -11.40 12.73 16.35
N LEU A 106 -11.13 11.42 16.33
CA LEU A 106 -10.93 10.67 15.09
C LEU A 106 -12.17 10.74 14.20
N LEU A 107 -13.36 10.56 14.78
CA LEU A 107 -14.62 10.63 14.05
C LEU A 107 -14.85 11.99 13.40
N ASN A 108 -14.52 13.08 14.09
CA ASN A 108 -14.64 14.44 13.54
C ASN A 108 -13.64 14.65 12.39
N GLN A 109 -12.38 14.22 12.58
CA GLN A 109 -11.35 14.29 11.53
C GLN A 109 -11.77 13.53 10.27
N LEU A 110 -12.36 12.33 10.40
CA LEU A 110 -12.83 11.54 9.26
C LEU A 110 -14.04 12.15 8.54
N ARG A 111 -14.83 12.97 9.25
CA ARG A 111 -15.94 13.74 8.66
C ARG A 111 -15.48 15.02 7.97
N GLY A 112 -14.24 15.44 8.17
CA GLY A 112 -13.72 16.72 7.71
C GLY A 112 -14.23 17.91 8.52
N GLU A 113 -14.63 17.66 9.78
CA GLU A 113 -14.97 18.68 10.79
C GLU A 113 -13.72 19.14 11.54
#